data_AF-A0A1A3SSG1-F1
#
_entry.id   AF-A0A1A3SSG1-F1
#
_cell.length_a   1.000
_cell.length_b   1.000
_cell.length_c   1.000
_cell.angle_alpha   90.00
_cell.angle_beta   90.00
_cell.angle_gamma   90.00
#
_symmetry.space_group_name_H-M   'P 1'
#
loop_
_entity.id
_entity.type
_entity.pdbx_description
1 polymer ?
#
loop_
_entity_poly.entity_id
_entity_poly.type
_entity_poly.pdbx_seq_one_letter_code
_entity_poly.pdbx_strand_id
1 'polypeptide(L)'
;MSASPRARESRDLAGGATRTRIPALTGLRAVAALLVVGTHAAFATGALNHGYLGAIYARLEVGVAIFFALSGFLLFRPWVIAATTASAAPSPARYGRHRFRRIMPAYVIAVLATFTVYTVFNPGPNPGQTWYGLLRYLTLTQIYTDNYLVTLLHPGLSQMWSLAVEAAFYAALPALAWLLLRRADRPSVVLVRLAATAAVAPVWLIVANTTGLLPNSAGMWLPAHIACFAGGMALAVLAVIGTRWRAGMTLPVAATLYLAVATPIGGAIIGHDPAWVPISKALLYAGIAMLVVGTAVLAPANAYTYVLSSRPLVWLGEISYEIFLLHVVVMAVVMAVVLRWPFFTGSLTTLYLVTLAVTIPLAWALHRFTSSRSAGTSNVNARPRCDAASFSSAVSSAAVRVEPAGMKTGS
;
A
#
# COMPACT_ATOMS: atom_id res chain seq x y z
N MET A 1 33.82 22.80 33.85
CA MET A 1 32.55 23.40 33.39
C MET A 1 31.55 22.28 33.12
N SER A 2 30.67 22.02 34.08
CA SER A 2 29.72 20.91 34.07
C SER A 2 28.42 21.36 33.38
N ALA A 3 28.06 20.69 32.28
CA ALA A 3 26.77 20.93 31.63
C ALA A 3 25.63 20.45 32.55
N SER A 4 24.62 21.28 32.74
CA SER A 4 23.51 21.02 33.65
C SER A 4 22.70 19.76 33.28
N PRO A 5 22.09 19.05 34.25
CA PRO A 5 21.31 17.82 33.99
C PRO A 5 20.19 18.01 32.97
N ARG A 6 19.57 19.20 32.91
CA ARG A 6 18.51 19.56 31.95
C ARG A 6 18.98 19.59 30.48
N ALA A 7 20.27 19.84 30.23
CA ALA A 7 20.83 19.84 28.87
C ALA A 7 21.10 18.42 28.33
N ARG A 8 21.23 17.42 29.21
CA ARG A 8 21.29 16.01 28.80
C ARG A 8 19.89 15.43 28.55
N GLU A 9 18.91 15.75 29.41
CA GLU A 9 17.51 15.32 29.24
C GLU A 9 16.87 15.81 27.94
N SER A 10 17.15 17.04 27.53
CA SER A 10 16.68 17.61 26.26
C SER A 10 17.37 16.99 25.03
N ARG A 11 18.58 16.45 25.17
CA ARG A 11 19.27 15.69 24.12
C ARG A 11 18.75 14.27 23.99
N ASP A 12 18.39 13.62 25.09
CA ASP A 12 17.80 12.28 25.07
C ASP A 12 16.35 12.29 24.53
N LEU A 13 15.59 13.35 24.79
CA LEU A 13 14.26 13.57 24.20
C LEU A 13 14.33 13.92 22.70
N ALA A 14 15.40 14.59 22.25
CA ALA A 14 15.63 14.89 20.83
C ALA A 14 16.22 13.70 20.04
N GLY A 15 16.87 12.75 20.72
CA GLY A 15 17.45 11.54 20.12
C GLY A 15 16.48 10.36 19.97
N GLY A 16 15.30 10.41 20.61
CA GLY A 16 14.32 9.31 20.66
C GLY A 16 13.21 9.32 19.60
N ALA A 17 13.13 10.35 18.75
CA ALA A 17 12.13 10.41 17.68
C ALA A 17 12.50 9.52 16.47
N THR A 18 12.87 8.26 16.71
CA THR A 18 12.72 7.22 15.69
C THR A 18 11.27 7.27 15.22
N ARG A 19 11.03 7.61 13.94
CA ARG A 19 9.72 7.49 13.29
C ARG A 19 9.09 6.17 13.72
N THR A 20 8.14 6.21 14.64
CA THR A 20 7.50 5.03 15.18
C THR A 20 6.66 4.43 14.05
N ARG A 21 7.27 3.53 13.27
CA ARG A 21 6.55 2.73 12.27
C ARG A 21 5.60 1.84 13.06
N ILE A 22 4.31 1.95 12.79
CA ILE A 22 3.31 1.02 13.34
C ILE A 22 3.45 -0.28 12.54
N PRO A 23 4.02 -1.37 13.10
CA PRO A 23 4.34 -2.58 12.32
C PRO A 23 3.10 -3.20 11.69
N ALA A 24 1.97 -3.15 12.38
CA ALA A 24 0.69 -3.62 11.87
C ALA A 24 0.28 -2.93 10.56
N LEU A 25 0.61 -1.66 10.34
CA LEU A 25 0.32 -0.99 9.07
C LEU A 25 1.22 -1.48 7.94
N THR A 26 2.47 -1.84 8.25
CA THR A 26 3.35 -2.50 7.28
C THR A 26 2.81 -3.88 6.94
N GLY A 27 2.42 -4.70 7.91
CA GLY A 27 1.79 -6.00 7.65
C GLY A 27 0.48 -5.89 6.89
N LEU A 28 -0.32 -4.85 7.14
CA LEU A 28 -1.56 -4.63 6.39
C LEU A 28 -1.30 -4.32 4.90
N ARG A 29 -0.16 -3.70 4.57
CA ARG A 29 0.27 -3.54 3.16
C ARG A 29 0.57 -4.89 2.51
N ALA A 30 1.11 -5.86 3.25
CA ALA A 30 1.32 -7.21 2.74
C ALA A 30 -0.02 -7.86 2.39
N VAL A 31 -0.97 -7.83 3.33
CA VAL A 31 -2.32 -8.37 3.11
C VAL A 31 -2.97 -7.70 1.90
N ALA A 32 -2.92 -6.37 1.79
CA ALA A 32 -3.46 -5.63 0.67
C ALA A 32 -2.84 -6.07 -0.68
N ALA A 33 -1.51 -6.24 -0.75
CA ALA A 33 -0.85 -6.74 -1.96
C ALA A 33 -1.29 -8.16 -2.32
N LEU A 34 -1.34 -9.07 -1.34
CA LEU A 34 -1.74 -10.47 -1.53
C LEU A 34 -3.19 -10.60 -2.00
N LEU A 35 -4.12 -9.78 -1.47
CA LEU A 35 -5.50 -9.72 -1.95
C LEU A 35 -5.56 -9.31 -3.43
N VAL A 36 -4.76 -8.31 -3.83
CA VAL A 36 -4.69 -7.88 -5.24
C VAL A 36 -4.14 -8.99 -6.14
N VAL A 37 -3.10 -9.71 -5.72
CA VAL A 37 -2.61 -10.89 -6.46
C VAL A 37 -3.72 -11.94 -6.60
N GLY A 38 -4.52 -12.13 -5.55
CA GLY A 38 -5.64 -13.08 -5.53
C GLY A 38 -6.72 -12.77 -6.56
N THR A 39 -7.19 -11.52 -6.65
CA THR A 39 -8.20 -11.15 -7.67
C THR A 39 -7.66 -11.31 -9.10
N HIS A 40 -6.39 -10.97 -9.34
CA HIS A 40 -5.78 -11.14 -10.66
C HIS A 40 -5.60 -12.62 -11.03
N ALA A 41 -5.19 -13.46 -10.07
CA ALA A 41 -5.14 -14.91 -10.28
C ALA A 41 -6.53 -15.46 -10.60
N ALA A 42 -7.56 -15.00 -9.88
CA ALA A 42 -8.93 -15.45 -10.10
C ALA A 42 -9.49 -15.01 -11.46
N PHE A 43 -9.16 -13.79 -11.90
CA PHE A 43 -9.46 -13.34 -13.25
C PHE A 43 -8.74 -14.22 -14.28
N ALA A 44 -7.43 -14.42 -14.12
CA ALA A 44 -6.60 -15.11 -15.10
C ALA A 44 -6.95 -16.59 -15.26
N THR A 45 -7.45 -17.27 -14.21
CA THR A 45 -7.94 -18.66 -14.30
C THR A 45 -9.44 -18.78 -14.58
N GLY A 46 -10.15 -17.67 -14.78
CA GLY A 46 -11.61 -17.68 -14.99
C GLY A 46 -12.44 -18.00 -13.74
N ALA A 47 -11.79 -18.03 -12.57
CA ALA A 47 -12.43 -18.39 -11.31
C ALA A 47 -13.50 -17.40 -10.84
N LEU A 48 -13.52 -16.19 -11.42
CA LEU A 48 -14.58 -15.20 -11.18
C LEU A 48 -15.96 -15.70 -11.61
N ASN A 49 -16.05 -16.68 -12.53
CA ASN A 49 -17.32 -17.20 -13.02
C ASN A 49 -17.95 -18.26 -12.09
N HIS A 50 -17.33 -18.60 -10.96
CA HIS A 50 -17.82 -19.63 -10.02
C HIS A 50 -18.83 -19.08 -9.00
N GLY A 51 -19.94 -18.51 -9.49
CA GLY A 51 -21.05 -18.05 -8.65
C GLY A 51 -20.62 -17.11 -7.52
N TYR A 52 -21.12 -17.33 -6.31
CA TYR A 52 -20.81 -16.48 -5.15
C TYR A 52 -19.33 -16.52 -4.74
N LEU A 53 -18.65 -17.67 -4.87
CA LEU A 53 -17.22 -17.76 -4.62
C LEU A 53 -16.42 -16.91 -5.62
N GLY A 54 -16.84 -16.93 -6.89
CA GLY A 54 -16.28 -16.06 -7.92
C GLY A 54 -16.45 -14.57 -7.59
N ALA A 55 -17.62 -14.18 -7.06
CA ALA A 55 -17.87 -12.83 -6.58
C ALA A 55 -16.96 -12.45 -5.40
N ILE A 56 -16.76 -13.35 -4.43
CA ILE A 56 -15.79 -13.15 -3.33
C ILE A 56 -14.38 -12.89 -3.90
N TYR A 57 -13.93 -13.73 -4.84
CA TYR A 57 -12.60 -13.57 -5.45
C TYR A 57 -12.45 -12.26 -6.22
N ALA A 58 -13.50 -11.83 -6.95
CA ALA A 58 -13.51 -10.54 -7.64
C ALA A 58 -13.25 -9.39 -6.67
N ARG A 59 -13.86 -9.46 -5.48
CA ARG A 59 -13.79 -8.40 -4.46
C ARG A 59 -12.46 -8.37 -3.68
N LEU A 60 -11.53 -9.31 -3.90
CA LEU A 60 -10.17 -9.19 -3.34
C LEU A 60 -9.43 -7.94 -3.86
N GLU A 61 -9.93 -7.31 -4.93
CA GLU A 61 -9.51 -5.97 -5.39
C GLU A 61 -9.63 -4.87 -4.31
N VAL A 62 -10.39 -5.11 -3.22
CA VAL A 62 -10.47 -4.22 -2.04
C VAL A 62 -9.09 -3.91 -1.43
N GLY A 63 -8.07 -4.74 -1.69
CA GLY A 63 -6.68 -4.42 -1.36
C GLY A 63 -6.22 -3.06 -1.87
N VAL A 64 -6.69 -2.61 -3.04
CA VAL A 64 -6.39 -1.27 -3.58
C VAL A 64 -6.99 -0.16 -2.69
N ALA A 65 -8.25 -0.34 -2.25
CA ALA A 65 -8.89 0.61 -1.35
C ALA A 65 -8.17 0.69 0.02
N ILE A 66 -7.66 -0.44 0.51
CA ILE A 66 -6.82 -0.49 1.72
C ILE A 66 -5.52 0.30 1.51
N PHE A 67 -4.86 0.17 0.35
CA PHE A 67 -3.68 0.99 0.02
C PHE A 67 -4.01 2.49 0.00
N PHE A 68 -5.13 2.90 -0.61
CA PHE A 68 -5.56 4.29 -0.63
C PHE A 68 -5.84 4.84 0.76
N ALA A 69 -6.54 4.08 1.62
CA ALA A 69 -6.77 4.48 3.00
C ALA A 69 -5.48 4.55 3.82
N LEU A 70 -4.55 3.60 3.64
CA LEU A 70 -3.23 3.64 4.27
C LEU A 70 -2.44 4.87 3.82
N SER A 71 -2.46 5.21 2.54
CA SER A 71 -1.81 6.41 2.01
C SER A 71 -2.45 7.67 2.54
N GLY A 72 -3.78 7.77 2.59
CA GLY A 72 -4.50 8.87 3.22
C GLY A 72 -4.10 9.07 4.69
N PHE A 73 -4.07 7.98 5.47
CA PHE A 73 -3.69 8.02 6.89
C PHE A 73 -2.23 8.42 7.10
N LEU A 74 -1.30 7.63 6.54
CA LEU A 74 0.15 7.79 6.78
C LEU A 74 0.65 9.12 6.27
N LEU A 75 0.07 9.58 5.16
CA LEU A 75 0.43 10.86 4.61
C LEU A 75 -0.21 11.97 5.40
N PHE A 76 -1.51 12.04 5.58
CA PHE A 76 -2.10 13.23 6.19
C PHE A 76 -1.71 13.44 7.67
N ARG A 77 -1.33 12.38 8.39
CA ARG A 77 -1.02 12.44 9.83
C ARG A 77 0.00 13.51 10.26
N PRO A 78 1.17 13.70 9.64
CA PRO A 78 2.11 14.75 10.03
C PRO A 78 1.55 16.17 9.84
N TRP A 79 0.66 16.39 8.86
CA TRP A 79 -0.03 17.68 8.72
C TRP A 79 -1.02 17.92 9.85
N VAL A 80 -1.79 16.90 10.24
CA VAL A 80 -2.69 16.98 11.40
C VAL A 80 -1.90 17.25 12.68
N ILE A 81 -0.81 16.53 12.93
CA ILE A 81 0.05 16.74 14.10
C ILE A 81 0.62 18.16 14.10
N ALA A 82 1.08 18.66 12.95
CA ALA A 82 1.60 20.03 12.86
C ALA A 82 0.54 21.07 13.21
N ALA A 83 -0.69 20.89 12.71
CA ALA A 83 -1.80 21.77 13.01
C ALA A 83 -2.21 21.73 14.50
N THR A 84 -2.21 20.56 15.15
CA THR A 84 -2.61 20.45 16.56
C THR A 84 -1.53 20.88 17.55
N THR A 85 -0.25 20.75 17.18
CA THR A 85 0.89 21.15 18.01
C THR A 85 1.39 22.56 17.73
N ALA A 86 0.71 23.31 16.85
CA ALA A 86 1.16 24.62 16.35
C ALA A 86 2.62 24.61 15.84
N SER A 87 3.06 23.50 15.26
CA SER A 87 4.40 23.35 14.70
C SER A 87 4.40 23.56 13.19
N ALA A 88 5.59 23.76 12.61
CA ALA A 88 5.74 24.01 11.18
C ALA A 88 5.19 22.84 10.35
N ALA A 89 4.29 23.14 9.42
CA ALA A 89 3.72 22.15 8.50
C ALA A 89 4.81 21.52 7.61
N PRO A 90 4.64 20.25 7.17
CA PRO A 90 5.56 19.62 6.23
C PRO A 90 5.74 20.42 4.94
N SER A 91 6.98 20.66 4.53
CA SER A 91 7.30 21.32 3.24
C SER A 91 6.79 20.48 2.06
N PRO A 92 5.93 21.04 1.17
CA PRO A 92 5.42 20.34 -0.01
C PRO A 92 6.53 19.86 -0.96
N ALA A 93 7.57 20.67 -1.17
CA ALA A 93 8.71 20.33 -2.04
C ALA A 93 9.53 19.16 -1.47
N ARG A 94 9.83 19.19 -0.16
CA ARG A 94 10.52 18.08 0.51
C ARG A 94 9.67 16.82 0.42
N TYR A 95 8.39 16.92 0.77
CA TYR A 95 7.44 15.81 0.67
C TYR A 95 7.43 15.18 -0.73
N GLY A 96 7.26 15.98 -1.79
CA GLY A 96 7.24 15.51 -3.17
C GLY A 96 8.53 14.81 -3.58
N ARG A 97 9.70 15.38 -3.25
CA ARG A 97 11.01 14.77 -3.54
C ARG A 97 11.19 13.41 -2.85
N HIS A 98 10.78 13.29 -1.59
CA HIS A 98 10.86 12.03 -0.85
C HIS A 98 9.94 10.96 -1.46
N ARG A 99 8.76 11.34 -1.95
CA ARG A 99 7.83 10.42 -2.60
C ARG A 99 8.36 9.96 -3.95
N PHE A 100 8.80 10.89 -4.79
CA PHE A 100 9.38 10.60 -6.10
C PHE A 100 10.56 9.62 -5.99
N ARG A 101 11.52 9.88 -5.08
CA ARG A 101 12.69 9.01 -4.85
C ARG A 101 12.37 7.63 -4.28
N ARG A 102 11.20 7.47 -3.67
CA ARG A 102 10.74 6.19 -3.11
C ARG A 102 10.03 5.34 -4.15
N ILE A 103 9.21 5.96 -5.00
CA ILE A 103 8.27 5.28 -5.89
C ILE A 103 8.88 5.08 -7.29
N MET A 104 9.41 6.15 -7.87
CA MET A 104 9.76 6.15 -9.29
C MET A 104 10.85 5.16 -9.70
N PRO A 105 11.93 4.91 -8.91
CA PRO A 105 12.97 3.99 -9.35
C PRO A 105 12.47 2.57 -9.62
N ALA A 106 11.73 1.99 -8.67
CA ALA A 106 11.17 0.64 -8.85
C ALA A 106 10.06 0.62 -9.89
N TYR A 107 9.21 1.66 -9.94
CA TYR A 107 8.18 1.81 -10.96
C TYR A 107 8.73 1.78 -12.38
N VAL A 108 9.72 2.64 -12.68
CA VAL A 108 10.32 2.74 -14.02
C VAL A 108 10.97 1.43 -14.41
N ILE A 109 11.70 0.79 -13.50
CA ILE A 109 12.31 -0.52 -13.77
C ILE A 109 11.24 -1.56 -14.09
N ALA A 110 10.16 -1.64 -13.32
CA ALA A 110 9.07 -2.58 -13.55
C ALA A 110 8.35 -2.34 -14.89
N VAL A 111 8.08 -1.07 -15.23
CA VAL A 111 7.47 -0.70 -16.52
C VAL A 111 8.39 -1.09 -17.68
N LEU A 112 9.66 -0.68 -17.65
CA LEU A 112 10.62 -0.99 -18.73
C LEU A 112 10.84 -2.50 -18.88
N ALA A 113 10.98 -3.22 -17.76
CA ALA A 113 11.10 -4.68 -17.77
C ALA A 113 9.86 -5.34 -18.36
N THR A 114 8.67 -4.86 -18.03
CA THR A 114 7.41 -5.39 -18.60
C THR A 114 7.35 -5.15 -20.11
N PHE A 115 7.64 -3.93 -20.58
CA PHE A 115 7.69 -3.65 -22.01
C PHE A 115 8.73 -4.52 -22.74
N THR A 116 9.88 -4.78 -22.10
CA THR A 116 10.93 -5.67 -22.66
C THR A 116 10.45 -7.12 -22.71
N VAL A 117 9.78 -7.63 -21.68
CA VAL A 117 9.19 -8.98 -21.70
C VAL A 117 8.19 -9.11 -22.84
N TYR A 118 7.39 -8.08 -23.11
CA TYR A 118 6.38 -8.11 -24.15
C TYR A 118 6.91 -7.91 -25.58
N THR A 119 8.21 -7.63 -25.77
CA THR A 119 8.82 -7.71 -27.11
C THR A 119 9.03 -9.16 -27.57
N VAL A 120 9.18 -10.08 -26.62
CA VAL A 120 9.30 -11.53 -26.89
C VAL A 120 8.00 -12.27 -26.59
N PHE A 121 7.25 -11.82 -25.59
CA PHE A 121 5.95 -12.36 -25.19
C PHE A 121 4.83 -11.53 -25.84
N ASN A 122 4.46 -11.87 -27.08
CA ASN A 122 3.47 -11.13 -27.84
C ASN A 122 2.12 -11.86 -27.90
N PRO A 123 1.14 -11.53 -27.03
CA PRO A 123 -0.20 -12.11 -27.07
C PRO A 123 -1.08 -11.58 -28.23
N GLY A 124 -0.53 -10.71 -29.08
CA GLY A 124 -1.24 -10.06 -30.19
C GLY A 124 -1.04 -8.55 -30.20
N PRO A 125 -1.40 -7.88 -31.32
CA PRO A 125 -1.24 -6.45 -31.47
C PRO A 125 -2.08 -5.68 -30.43
N ASN A 126 -1.43 -4.79 -29.68
CA ASN A 126 -2.08 -3.92 -28.71
C ASN A 126 -1.46 -2.52 -28.78
N PRO A 127 -2.23 -1.47 -29.13
CA PRO A 127 -1.71 -0.09 -29.22
C PRO A 127 -1.07 0.44 -27.92
N GLY A 128 -1.46 -0.09 -26.76
CA GLY A 128 -0.84 0.19 -25.46
C GLY A 128 0.57 -0.36 -25.27
N GLN A 129 1.05 -1.25 -26.15
CA GLN A 129 2.43 -1.76 -26.17
C GLN A 129 3.39 -0.92 -27.02
N THR A 130 2.89 0.14 -27.66
CA THR A 130 3.70 1.05 -28.48
C THR A 130 4.52 2.02 -27.63
N TRP A 131 5.43 2.78 -28.27
CA TRP A 131 6.12 3.90 -27.62
C TRP A 131 5.17 4.94 -27.03
N TYR A 132 4.02 5.17 -27.68
CA TYR A 132 2.97 6.04 -27.15
C TYR A 132 2.43 5.50 -25.82
N GLY A 133 2.14 4.19 -25.74
CA GLY A 133 1.76 3.52 -24.50
C GLY A 133 2.83 3.65 -23.42
N LEU A 134 4.09 3.37 -23.76
CA LEU A 134 5.21 3.45 -22.81
C LEU A 134 5.33 4.84 -22.17
N LEU A 135 5.30 5.91 -22.98
CA LEU A 135 5.40 7.27 -22.49
C LEU A 135 4.28 7.61 -21.48
N ARG A 136 3.07 7.11 -21.72
CA ARG A 136 1.93 7.31 -20.83
C ARG A 136 2.09 6.58 -19.50
N TYR A 137 2.62 5.34 -19.52
CA TYR A 137 2.96 4.64 -18.28
C TYR A 137 4.10 5.33 -17.53
N LEU A 138 5.18 5.74 -18.20
CA LEU A 138 6.31 6.42 -17.56
C LEU A 138 5.93 7.77 -16.93
N THR A 139 4.93 8.45 -17.48
CA THR A 139 4.40 9.72 -16.96
C THR A 139 3.21 9.56 -16.01
N LEU A 140 2.75 8.33 -15.76
CA LEU A 140 1.54 8.02 -14.96
C LEU A 140 0.26 8.69 -15.51
N THR A 141 0.18 8.89 -16.83
CA THR A 141 -0.96 9.52 -17.51
C THR A 141 -1.84 8.54 -18.27
N GLN A 142 -1.57 7.23 -18.16
CA GLN A 142 -2.26 6.16 -18.92
C GLN A 142 -3.78 6.12 -18.70
N ILE A 143 -4.28 6.62 -17.57
CA ILE A 143 -5.72 6.65 -17.28
C ILE A 143 -6.44 7.88 -17.85
N TYR A 144 -5.73 8.93 -18.29
CA TYR A 144 -6.34 10.19 -18.78
C TYR A 144 -6.49 10.18 -20.30
N THR A 145 -7.33 9.29 -20.82
CA THR A 145 -7.61 9.18 -22.26
C THR A 145 -8.92 8.44 -22.50
N ASP A 146 -9.48 8.62 -23.69
CA ASP A 146 -10.55 7.79 -24.20
C ASP A 146 -10.05 6.38 -24.54
N ASN A 147 -10.93 5.39 -24.43
CA ASN A 147 -10.64 4.00 -24.82
C ASN A 147 -9.47 3.35 -24.08
N TYR A 148 -9.15 3.82 -22.86
CA TYR A 148 -8.06 3.22 -22.06
C TYR A 148 -8.27 1.72 -21.88
N LEU A 149 -9.42 1.31 -21.35
CA LEU A 149 -9.69 -0.08 -21.00
C LEU A 149 -9.81 -1.00 -22.21
N VAL A 150 -10.28 -0.46 -23.33
CA VAL A 150 -10.60 -1.25 -24.53
C VAL A 150 -9.37 -1.40 -25.43
N THR A 151 -8.54 -0.36 -25.54
CA THR A 151 -7.53 -0.27 -26.61
C THR A 151 -6.12 -0.04 -26.10
N LEU A 152 -5.95 0.74 -25.04
CA LEU A 152 -4.63 1.22 -24.60
C LEU A 152 -4.11 0.55 -23.33
N LEU A 153 -4.90 -0.33 -22.72
CA LEU A 153 -4.52 -1.09 -21.54
C LEU A 153 -3.43 -2.11 -21.91
N HIS A 154 -2.25 -1.95 -21.32
CA HIS A 154 -1.17 -2.91 -21.49
C HIS A 154 -1.45 -4.16 -20.62
N PRO A 155 -1.52 -5.38 -21.19
CA PRO A 155 -1.96 -6.58 -20.46
C PRO A 155 -1.11 -6.92 -19.22
N GLY A 156 0.21 -6.69 -19.30
CA GLY A 156 1.14 -6.90 -18.18
C GLY A 156 1.15 -5.81 -17.10
N LEU A 157 0.40 -4.71 -17.30
CA LEU A 157 0.42 -3.52 -16.43
C LEU A 157 -1.01 -3.07 -16.05
N SER A 158 -1.98 -3.98 -16.10
CA SER A 158 -3.39 -3.66 -15.87
C SER A 158 -3.64 -3.02 -14.50
N GLN A 159 -2.93 -3.46 -13.47
CA GLN A 159 -2.97 -2.95 -12.10
C GLN A 159 -2.47 -1.50 -11.94
N MET A 160 -1.68 -0.97 -12.89
CA MET A 160 -0.95 0.29 -12.70
C MET A 160 -1.86 1.53 -12.71
N TRP A 161 -3.14 1.40 -13.09
CA TRP A 161 -4.11 2.51 -13.03
C TRP A 161 -4.20 3.11 -11.62
N SER A 162 -4.10 2.28 -10.57
CA SER A 162 -4.21 2.73 -9.19
C SER A 162 -3.00 3.57 -8.75
N LEU A 163 -1.83 3.36 -9.36
CA LEU A 163 -0.64 4.20 -9.10
C LEU A 163 -0.78 5.59 -9.72
N ALA A 164 -1.45 5.72 -10.87
CA ALA A 164 -1.77 7.03 -11.42
C ALA A 164 -2.73 7.81 -10.50
N VAL A 165 -3.74 7.12 -9.95
CA VAL A 165 -4.63 7.68 -8.91
C VAL A 165 -3.85 8.12 -7.68
N GLU A 166 -2.94 7.28 -7.21
CA GLU A 166 -2.14 7.56 -6.02
C GLU A 166 -1.18 8.74 -6.25
N ALA A 167 -0.57 8.83 -7.44
CA ALA A 167 0.28 9.96 -7.82
C ALA A 167 -0.51 11.27 -7.88
N ALA A 168 -1.73 11.24 -8.44
CA ALA A 168 -2.63 12.39 -8.43
C ALA A 168 -3.00 12.80 -6.99
N PHE A 169 -3.26 11.84 -6.10
CA PHE A 169 -3.48 12.12 -4.67
C PHE A 169 -2.24 12.76 -4.04
N TYR A 170 -1.05 12.25 -4.32
CA TYR A 170 0.19 12.81 -3.78
C TYR A 170 0.40 14.26 -4.22
N ALA A 171 0.09 14.59 -5.47
CA ALA A 171 0.16 15.96 -5.98
C ALA A 171 -0.90 16.86 -5.33
N ALA A 172 -2.12 16.36 -5.13
CA ALA A 172 -3.23 17.12 -4.54
C ALA A 172 -3.11 17.30 -3.02
N LEU A 173 -2.44 16.38 -2.31
CA LEU A 173 -2.45 16.31 -0.86
C LEU A 173 -2.01 17.60 -0.15
N PRO A 174 -0.92 18.30 -0.54
CA PRO A 174 -0.54 19.53 0.14
C PRO A 174 -1.63 20.62 0.10
N ALA A 175 -2.30 20.76 -1.04
CA ALA A 175 -3.41 21.70 -1.21
C ALA A 175 -4.64 21.27 -0.42
N LEU A 176 -4.99 19.98 -0.46
CA LEU A 176 -6.06 19.41 0.36
C LEU A 176 -5.78 19.61 1.84
N ALA A 177 -4.56 19.33 2.30
CA ALA A 177 -4.20 19.47 3.70
C ALA A 177 -4.31 20.92 4.18
N TRP A 178 -3.84 21.87 3.38
CA TRP A 178 -4.03 23.29 3.66
C TRP A 178 -5.51 23.68 3.72
N LEU A 179 -6.33 23.27 2.74
CA LEU A 179 -7.76 23.59 2.68
C LEU A 179 -8.55 22.98 3.86
N LEU A 180 -8.23 21.75 4.23
CA LEU A 180 -8.93 21.01 5.29
C LEU A 180 -8.59 21.56 6.67
N LEU A 181 -7.32 21.93 6.90
CA LEU A 181 -6.81 22.35 8.21
C LEU A 181 -6.81 23.87 8.43
N ARG A 182 -6.90 24.70 7.37
CA ARG A 182 -6.94 26.17 7.53
C ARG A 182 -8.16 26.58 8.36
N ARG A 183 -7.93 27.41 9.38
CA ARG A 183 -8.99 27.94 10.26
C ARG A 183 -9.91 26.84 10.82
N ALA A 184 -9.34 25.66 11.11
CA ALA A 184 -10.08 24.57 11.70
C ALA A 184 -9.77 24.51 13.20
N ASP A 185 -10.55 25.25 13.98
CA ASP A 185 -10.32 25.38 15.42
C ASP A 185 -10.73 24.12 16.20
N ARG A 186 -11.48 23.21 15.55
CA ARG A 186 -11.98 21.96 16.14
C ARG A 186 -11.76 20.78 15.19
N PRO A 187 -11.41 19.59 15.71
CA PRO A 187 -11.30 18.36 14.90
C PRO A 187 -12.60 18.01 14.16
N SER A 188 -13.76 18.32 14.72
CA SER A 188 -15.07 18.09 14.09
C SER A 188 -15.23 18.84 12.76
N VAL A 189 -14.69 20.07 12.65
CA VAL A 189 -14.71 20.84 11.41
C VAL A 189 -13.91 20.14 10.32
N VAL A 190 -12.73 19.59 10.68
CA VAL A 190 -11.89 18.82 9.75
C VAL A 190 -12.61 17.56 9.29
N LEU A 191 -13.27 16.84 10.22
CA LEU A 191 -14.04 15.63 9.91
C LEU A 191 -15.23 15.93 8.98
N VAL A 192 -15.96 17.01 9.19
CA VAL A 192 -17.06 17.45 8.30
C VAL A 192 -16.51 17.79 6.90
N ARG A 193 -15.39 18.52 6.81
CA ARG A 193 -14.75 18.83 5.52
C ARG A 193 -14.24 17.57 4.81
N LEU A 194 -13.74 16.58 5.55
CA LEU A 194 -13.34 15.29 5.02
C LEU A 194 -14.55 14.47 4.53
N ALA A 195 -15.68 14.51 5.23
CA ALA A 195 -16.93 13.90 4.78
C ALA A 195 -17.42 14.57 3.48
N ALA A 196 -17.37 15.90 3.39
CA ALA A 196 -17.68 16.63 2.16
C ALA A 196 -16.72 16.27 1.00
N THR A 197 -15.43 16.07 1.31
CA THR A 197 -14.44 15.61 0.32
C THR A 197 -14.76 14.18 -0.15
N ALA A 198 -15.15 13.29 0.76
CA ALA A 198 -15.55 11.92 0.42
C ALA A 198 -16.81 11.88 -0.47
N ALA A 199 -17.74 12.83 -0.29
CA ALA A 199 -18.94 12.97 -1.10
C ALA A 199 -18.68 13.35 -2.58
N VAL A 200 -17.45 13.76 -2.93
CA VAL A 200 -17.06 13.97 -4.33
C VAL A 200 -17.07 12.64 -5.12
N ALA A 201 -16.75 11.51 -4.49
CA ALA A 201 -16.73 10.20 -5.15
C ALA A 201 -18.09 9.78 -5.75
N PRO A 202 -19.21 9.75 -4.99
CA PRO A 202 -20.51 9.43 -5.55
C PRO A 202 -20.92 10.42 -6.64
N VAL A 203 -20.71 11.73 -6.45
CA VAL A 203 -21.06 12.75 -7.45
C VAL A 203 -20.28 12.54 -8.75
N TRP A 204 -18.98 12.30 -8.65
CA TRP A 204 -18.13 12.04 -9.80
C TRP A 204 -18.56 10.77 -10.55
N LEU A 205 -18.87 9.70 -9.82
CA LEU A 205 -19.32 8.44 -10.41
C LEU A 205 -20.67 8.58 -11.09
N ILE A 206 -21.58 9.41 -10.57
CA ILE A 206 -22.82 9.76 -11.29
C ILE A 206 -22.46 10.41 -12.62
N VAL A 207 -21.69 11.50 -12.59
CA VAL A 207 -21.32 12.24 -13.81
C VAL A 207 -20.62 11.32 -14.83
N ALA A 208 -19.66 10.53 -14.39
CA ALA A 208 -18.89 9.63 -15.24
C ALA A 208 -19.73 8.52 -15.90
N ASN A 209 -20.81 8.07 -15.25
CA ASN A 209 -21.63 6.96 -15.75
C ASN A 209 -22.94 7.41 -16.42
N THR A 210 -23.36 8.68 -16.29
CA THR A 210 -24.67 9.13 -16.81
C THR A 210 -24.61 10.22 -17.87
N THR A 211 -23.49 10.95 -18.01
CA THR A 211 -23.47 12.17 -18.85
C THR A 211 -22.74 12.02 -20.18
N GLY A 212 -21.91 11.00 -20.36
CA GLY A 212 -21.06 10.85 -21.56
C GLY A 212 -20.02 11.96 -21.75
N LEU A 213 -19.90 12.91 -20.81
CA LEU A 213 -19.01 14.08 -20.90
C LEU A 213 -17.54 13.75 -20.58
N LEU A 214 -17.30 12.60 -19.96
CA LEU A 214 -16.00 12.19 -19.47
C LEU A 214 -15.52 10.93 -20.19
N PRO A 215 -14.18 10.74 -20.32
CA PRO A 215 -13.63 9.51 -20.87
C PRO A 215 -14.09 8.27 -20.12
N ASN A 216 -14.13 7.12 -20.80
CA ASN A 216 -14.55 5.85 -20.18
C ASN A 216 -13.69 5.40 -18.98
N SER A 217 -12.48 5.94 -18.86
CA SER A 217 -11.57 5.72 -17.75
C SER A 217 -11.81 6.65 -16.56
N ALA A 218 -12.76 7.60 -16.63
CA ALA A 218 -13.00 8.59 -15.58
C ALA A 218 -13.39 7.94 -14.24
N GLY A 219 -14.01 6.75 -14.27
CA GLY A 219 -14.26 5.93 -13.08
C GLY A 219 -12.97 5.48 -12.37
N MET A 220 -11.82 5.52 -13.03
CA MET A 220 -10.49 5.21 -12.49
C MET A 220 -9.70 6.46 -12.07
N TRP A 221 -10.30 7.65 -12.03
CA TRP A 221 -9.60 8.87 -11.64
C TRP A 221 -9.66 9.09 -10.12
N LEU A 222 -8.84 10.01 -9.62
CA LEU A 222 -8.79 10.36 -8.20
C LEU A 222 -10.17 10.70 -7.59
N PRO A 223 -11.02 11.52 -8.24
CA PRO A 223 -12.32 11.88 -7.64
C PRO A 223 -13.19 10.65 -7.35
N ALA A 224 -13.20 9.62 -8.20
CA ALA A 224 -13.95 8.38 -7.98
C ALA A 224 -13.49 7.60 -6.73
N HIS A 225 -12.24 7.80 -6.29
CA HIS A 225 -11.60 7.04 -5.22
C HIS A 225 -11.31 7.88 -3.97
N ILE A 226 -11.61 9.19 -4.00
CA ILE A 226 -11.23 10.14 -2.95
C ILE A 226 -11.82 9.78 -1.59
N ALA A 227 -12.96 9.07 -1.55
CA ALA A 227 -13.56 8.57 -0.32
C ALA A 227 -12.65 7.61 0.46
N CYS A 228 -11.88 6.76 -0.22
CA CYS A 228 -10.92 5.85 0.45
C CYS A 228 -9.78 6.64 1.11
N PHE A 229 -9.23 7.62 0.38
CA PHE A 229 -8.19 8.51 0.91
C PHE A 229 -8.72 9.35 2.08
N ALA A 230 -9.89 9.97 1.91
CA ALA A 230 -10.55 10.78 2.94
C ALA A 230 -10.85 9.97 4.21
N GLY A 231 -11.28 8.70 4.08
CA GLY A 231 -11.43 7.78 5.20
C GLY A 231 -10.11 7.58 5.97
N GLY A 232 -9.01 7.32 5.26
CA GLY A 232 -7.67 7.28 5.84
C GLY A 232 -7.25 8.58 6.53
N MET A 233 -7.51 9.71 5.89
CA MET A 233 -7.25 11.05 6.46
C MET A 233 -8.07 11.30 7.73
N ALA A 234 -9.32 10.87 7.77
CA ALA A 234 -10.18 10.97 8.94
C ALA A 234 -9.62 10.13 10.10
N LEU A 235 -9.12 8.92 9.83
CA LEU A 235 -8.43 8.10 10.83
C LEU A 235 -7.20 8.81 11.43
N ALA A 236 -6.50 9.65 10.65
CA ALA A 236 -5.37 10.41 11.16
C ALA A 236 -5.82 11.48 12.17
N VAL A 237 -6.94 12.16 11.90
CA VAL A 237 -7.56 13.10 12.84
C VAL A 237 -8.03 12.37 14.10
N LEU A 238 -8.77 11.27 13.93
CA LEU A 238 -9.28 10.45 15.04
C LEU A 238 -8.16 9.91 15.94
N ALA A 239 -7.03 9.52 15.36
CA ALA A 239 -5.86 9.04 16.09
C ALA A 239 -5.22 10.16 16.92
N VAL A 240 -5.14 11.39 16.40
CA VAL A 240 -4.54 12.53 17.10
C VAL A 240 -5.42 12.99 18.28
N ILE A 241 -6.75 12.94 18.14
CA ILE A 241 -7.66 13.26 19.25
C ILE A 241 -7.81 12.11 20.26
N GLY A 242 -7.12 10.98 20.07
CA GLY A 242 -7.13 9.86 21.00
C GLY A 242 -8.41 9.01 20.98
N THR A 243 -9.17 9.00 19.87
CA THR A 243 -10.35 8.14 19.72
C THR A 243 -9.93 6.67 19.77
N ARG A 244 -10.68 5.86 20.52
CA ARG A 244 -10.46 4.42 20.59
C ARG A 244 -11.63 3.64 20.02
N TRP A 245 -11.33 2.67 19.17
CA TRP A 245 -12.32 1.78 18.57
C TRP A 245 -12.31 0.41 19.24
N ARG A 246 -13.44 -0.30 19.11
CA ARG A 246 -13.58 -1.68 19.60
C ARG A 246 -13.39 -2.64 18.43
N ALA A 247 -12.24 -3.33 18.40
CA ALA A 247 -11.91 -4.27 17.33
C ALA A 247 -12.98 -5.37 17.14
N GLY A 248 -13.61 -5.82 18.23
CA GLY A 248 -14.70 -6.80 18.21
C GLY A 248 -15.98 -6.32 17.52
N MET A 249 -16.12 -5.03 17.22
CA MET A 249 -17.23 -4.47 16.45
C MET A 249 -16.80 -4.11 15.02
N THR A 250 -15.62 -3.52 14.86
CA THR A 250 -15.18 -2.97 13.57
C THR A 250 -14.80 -4.05 12.55
N LEU A 251 -14.17 -5.15 12.97
CA LEU A 251 -13.79 -6.25 12.06
C LEU A 251 -14.99 -7.05 11.57
N PRO A 252 -15.98 -7.43 12.42
CA PRO A 252 -17.20 -8.07 11.93
C PRO A 252 -17.97 -7.18 10.95
N VAL A 253 -18.08 -5.87 11.23
CA VAL A 253 -18.73 -4.94 10.29
C VAL A 253 -17.96 -4.89 8.97
N ALA A 254 -16.62 -4.81 8.99
CA ALA A 254 -15.83 -4.85 7.75
C ALA A 254 -16.05 -6.15 6.96
N ALA A 255 -16.15 -7.30 7.65
CA ALA A 255 -16.45 -8.58 7.04
C ALA A 255 -17.87 -8.60 6.45
N THR A 256 -18.87 -8.09 7.15
CA THR A 256 -20.25 -7.97 6.64
C THR A 256 -20.32 -7.07 5.41
N LEU A 257 -19.64 -5.92 5.41
CA LEU A 257 -19.57 -5.05 4.24
C LEU A 257 -18.87 -5.73 3.06
N TYR A 258 -17.83 -6.52 3.33
CA TYR A 258 -17.14 -7.32 2.31
C TYR A 258 -18.05 -8.40 1.71
N LEU A 259 -18.81 -9.12 2.54
CA LEU A 259 -19.80 -10.10 2.06
C LEU A 259 -20.92 -9.42 1.29
N ALA A 260 -21.36 -8.22 1.70
CA ALA A 260 -22.37 -7.44 1.01
C ALA A 260 -21.90 -6.96 -0.37
N VAL A 261 -20.66 -6.47 -0.50
CA VAL A 261 -20.13 -6.06 -1.81
C VAL A 261 -19.84 -7.27 -2.73
N ALA A 262 -19.73 -8.49 -2.18
CA ALA A 262 -19.67 -9.74 -2.95
C ALA A 262 -21.05 -10.22 -3.44
N THR A 263 -22.10 -9.41 -3.32
CA THR A 263 -23.43 -9.63 -3.92
C THR A 263 -23.61 -8.70 -5.14
N PRO A 264 -24.76 -8.72 -5.85
CA PRO A 264 -25.05 -7.77 -6.94
C PRO A 264 -24.94 -6.29 -6.55
N ILE A 265 -24.91 -5.95 -5.26
CA ILE A 265 -24.64 -4.59 -4.77
C ILE A 265 -23.27 -4.06 -5.23
N GLY A 266 -22.26 -4.94 -5.31
CA GLY A 266 -20.93 -4.57 -5.80
C GLY A 266 -20.77 -4.66 -7.31
N GLY A 267 -21.84 -5.00 -8.03
CA GLY A 267 -21.87 -5.10 -9.48
C GLY A 267 -21.62 -6.50 -10.02
N ALA A 268 -22.15 -6.71 -11.22
CA ALA A 268 -22.01 -7.95 -11.96
C ALA A 268 -20.54 -8.14 -12.40
N ILE A 269 -20.12 -9.40 -12.49
CA ILE A 269 -18.80 -9.76 -13.02
C ILE A 269 -18.80 -9.62 -14.55
N ILE A 270 -19.96 -9.84 -15.17
CA ILE A 270 -20.20 -9.74 -16.61
C ILE A 270 -21.50 -8.96 -16.81
N GLY A 271 -21.47 -7.94 -17.67
CA GLY A 271 -22.64 -7.15 -18.03
C GLY A 271 -22.52 -5.66 -17.71
N HIS A 272 -23.57 -4.91 -18.07
CA HIS A 272 -23.66 -3.49 -17.76
C HIS A 272 -24.30 -3.29 -16.39
N ASP A 273 -23.57 -2.62 -15.51
CA ASP A 273 -24.07 -2.25 -14.20
C ASP A 273 -24.91 -0.96 -14.26
N PRO A 274 -26.03 -0.89 -13.52
CA PRO A 274 -26.73 0.37 -13.30
C PRO A 274 -25.81 1.43 -12.66
N ALA A 275 -26.09 2.72 -12.92
CA ALA A 275 -25.25 3.83 -12.44
C ALA A 275 -25.06 3.90 -10.91
N TRP A 276 -25.95 3.30 -10.12
CA TRP A 276 -25.83 3.24 -8.66
C TRP A 276 -24.78 2.24 -8.17
N VAL A 277 -24.46 1.21 -8.97
CA VAL A 277 -23.59 0.10 -8.55
C VAL A 277 -22.14 0.56 -8.34
N PRO A 278 -21.49 1.31 -9.26
CA PRO A 278 -20.14 1.84 -9.02
C PRO A 278 -20.07 2.69 -7.74
N ILE A 279 -21.14 3.42 -7.45
CA ILE A 279 -21.25 4.25 -6.24
C ILE A 279 -21.28 3.38 -4.99
N SER A 280 -22.19 2.40 -4.95
CA SER A 280 -22.30 1.43 -3.85
C SER A 280 -20.98 0.70 -3.61
N LYS A 281 -20.34 0.21 -4.68
CA LYS A 281 -19.03 -0.45 -4.61
C LYS A 281 -17.97 0.48 -4.01
N ALA A 282 -17.86 1.72 -4.50
CA ALA A 282 -16.88 2.68 -4.02
C ALA A 282 -17.08 3.05 -2.54
N LEU A 283 -18.33 3.25 -2.10
CA LEU A 283 -18.65 3.56 -0.71
C LEU A 283 -18.40 2.37 0.23
N LEU A 284 -18.78 1.16 -0.18
CA LEU A 284 -18.52 -0.07 0.58
C LEU A 284 -17.01 -0.30 0.72
N TYR A 285 -16.24 -0.12 -0.35
CA TYR A 285 -14.78 -0.24 -0.30
C TYR A 285 -14.13 0.81 0.60
N ALA A 286 -14.58 2.06 0.54
CA ALA A 286 -14.10 3.10 1.44
C ALA A 286 -14.42 2.76 2.91
N GLY A 287 -15.61 2.24 3.19
CA GLY A 287 -16.01 1.77 4.52
C GLY A 287 -15.17 0.61 5.02
N ILE A 288 -15.00 -0.44 4.21
CA ILE A 288 -14.15 -1.61 4.53
C ILE A 288 -12.72 -1.15 4.81
N ALA A 289 -12.13 -0.35 3.92
CA ALA A 289 -10.76 0.12 4.08
C ALA A 289 -10.59 0.98 5.35
N MET A 290 -11.54 1.87 5.65
CA MET A 290 -11.54 2.67 6.87
C MET A 290 -11.66 1.80 8.13
N LEU A 291 -12.50 0.77 8.13
CA LEU A 291 -12.64 -0.13 9.28
C LEU A 291 -11.41 -1.01 9.51
N VAL A 292 -10.85 -1.59 8.44
CA VAL A 292 -9.68 -2.47 8.50
C VAL A 292 -8.43 -1.68 8.93
N VAL A 293 -8.18 -0.52 8.32
CA VAL A 293 -7.07 0.37 8.70
C VAL A 293 -7.32 0.99 10.08
N GLY A 294 -8.54 1.47 10.34
CA GLY A 294 -8.92 2.11 11.59
C GLY A 294 -8.81 1.17 12.79
N THR A 295 -9.13 -0.11 12.62
CA THR A 295 -8.90 -1.12 13.67
C THR A 295 -7.42 -1.26 13.99
N ALA A 296 -6.53 -1.23 12.97
CA ALA A 296 -5.10 -1.34 13.20
C ALA A 296 -4.47 -0.13 13.91
N VAL A 297 -5.13 1.04 13.83
CA VAL A 297 -4.63 2.32 14.38
C VAL A 297 -5.30 2.73 15.68
N LEU A 298 -6.62 2.60 15.77
CA LEU A 298 -7.47 3.17 16.82
C LEU A 298 -7.91 2.14 17.86
N ALA A 299 -7.84 0.85 17.56
CA ALA A 299 -8.15 -0.17 18.56
C ALA A 299 -6.93 -0.42 19.48
N PRO A 300 -7.15 -0.75 20.77
CA PRO A 300 -6.09 -1.30 21.61
C PRO A 300 -5.45 -2.54 20.98
N ALA A 301 -4.22 -2.85 21.37
CA ALA A 301 -3.50 -4.04 20.91
C ALA A 301 -4.37 -5.29 21.11
N ASN A 302 -4.51 -6.07 20.03
CA ASN A 302 -5.39 -7.23 19.92
C ASN A 302 -4.79 -8.26 18.96
N ALA A 303 -5.44 -9.43 18.83
CA ALA A 303 -4.98 -10.52 17.96
C ALA A 303 -4.77 -10.07 16.50
N TYR A 304 -5.64 -9.23 15.95
CA TYR A 304 -5.51 -8.70 14.58
C TYR A 304 -4.23 -7.86 14.43
N THR A 305 -3.97 -6.92 15.35
CA THR A 305 -2.71 -6.14 15.33
C THR A 305 -1.48 -6.98 15.60
N TYR A 306 -1.60 -8.04 16.41
CA TYR A 306 -0.50 -8.96 16.71
C TYR A 306 -0.09 -9.77 15.47
N VAL A 307 -1.08 -10.37 14.77
CA VAL A 307 -0.86 -11.10 13.52
C VAL A 307 -0.22 -10.18 12.48
N LEU A 308 -0.80 -8.98 12.25
CA LEU A 308 -0.25 -8.01 11.31
C LEU A 308 1.16 -7.51 11.67
N SER A 309 1.52 -7.53 12.95
CA SER A 309 2.86 -7.13 13.41
C SER A 309 3.86 -8.28 13.40
N SER A 310 3.46 -9.48 12.96
CA SER A 310 4.36 -10.62 12.83
C SER A 310 5.48 -10.34 11.84
N ARG A 311 6.68 -10.88 12.13
CA ARG A 311 7.86 -10.69 11.29
C ARG A 311 7.62 -11.03 9.80
N PRO A 312 6.94 -12.15 9.44
CA PRO A 312 6.70 -12.48 8.04
C PRO A 312 5.83 -11.44 7.32
N LEU A 313 4.73 -11.00 7.95
CA LEU A 313 3.84 -10.00 7.33
C LEU A 313 4.50 -8.63 7.23
N VAL A 314 5.26 -8.23 8.25
CA VAL A 314 6.02 -6.98 8.18
C VAL A 314 7.06 -7.03 7.06
N TRP A 315 7.80 -8.13 6.93
CA TRP A 315 8.79 -8.31 5.86
C TRP A 315 8.14 -8.28 4.46
N LEU A 316 7.06 -9.02 4.25
CA LEU A 316 6.28 -8.95 3.01
C LEU A 316 5.72 -7.52 2.77
N GLY A 317 5.38 -6.82 3.84
CA GLY A 317 4.86 -5.45 3.81
C GLY A 317 5.89 -4.41 3.38
N GLU A 318 7.18 -4.66 3.64
CA GLU A 318 8.29 -3.82 3.22
C GLU A 318 8.53 -3.90 1.71
N ILE A 319 8.36 -5.07 1.11
CA ILE A 319 8.48 -5.34 -0.33
C ILE A 319 7.14 -5.34 -1.06
N SER A 320 6.05 -4.99 -0.38
CA SER A 320 4.68 -5.12 -0.91
C SER A 320 4.44 -4.29 -2.16
N TYR A 321 5.19 -3.18 -2.29
CA TYR A 321 5.10 -2.29 -3.43
C TYR A 321 5.66 -2.97 -4.67
N GLU A 322 6.83 -3.59 -4.56
CA GLU A 322 7.48 -4.32 -5.63
C GLU A 322 6.69 -5.59 -6.02
N ILE A 323 6.07 -6.28 -5.05
CA ILE A 323 5.12 -7.37 -5.33
C ILE A 323 3.96 -6.86 -6.19
N PHE A 324 3.34 -5.74 -5.77
CA PHE A 324 2.27 -5.11 -6.53
C PHE A 324 2.70 -4.70 -7.94
N LEU A 325 3.92 -4.18 -8.11
CA LEU A 325 4.42 -3.80 -9.43
C LEU A 325 4.57 -4.99 -10.38
N LEU A 326 5.11 -6.10 -9.90
CA LEU A 326 5.57 -7.20 -10.75
C LEU A 326 4.53 -8.31 -10.97
N HIS A 327 3.55 -8.47 -10.08
CA HIS A 327 2.74 -9.69 -10.06
C HIS A 327 1.98 -9.98 -11.36
N VAL A 328 1.43 -8.99 -12.07
CA VAL A 328 0.64 -9.25 -13.30
C VAL A 328 1.51 -9.74 -14.45
N VAL A 329 2.66 -9.10 -14.69
CA VAL A 329 3.61 -9.56 -15.72
C VAL A 329 4.18 -10.93 -15.37
N VAL A 330 4.53 -11.16 -14.10
CA VAL A 330 5.01 -12.48 -13.65
C VAL A 330 3.93 -13.53 -13.83
N MET A 331 2.67 -13.22 -13.49
CA MET A 331 1.55 -14.13 -13.65
C MET A 331 1.31 -14.51 -15.12
N ALA A 332 1.39 -13.54 -16.03
CA ALA A 332 1.28 -13.79 -17.47
C ALA A 332 2.38 -14.73 -17.97
N VAL A 333 3.63 -14.50 -17.55
CA VAL A 333 4.77 -15.37 -17.90
C VAL A 333 4.62 -16.76 -17.27
N VAL A 334 4.21 -16.86 -16.00
CA VAL A 334 3.97 -18.14 -15.32
C VAL A 334 2.89 -18.94 -16.03
N MET A 335 1.77 -18.32 -16.39
CA MET A 335 0.72 -19.00 -17.15
C MET A 335 1.22 -19.52 -18.49
N ALA A 336 1.89 -18.68 -19.27
CA ALA A 336 2.26 -19.04 -20.63
C ALA A 336 3.46 -19.99 -20.72
N VAL A 337 4.49 -19.79 -19.89
CA VAL A 337 5.78 -20.48 -20.01
C VAL A 337 5.89 -21.65 -19.03
N VAL A 338 5.54 -21.42 -17.77
CA VAL A 338 5.73 -22.40 -16.68
C VAL A 338 4.59 -23.42 -16.67
N LEU A 339 3.35 -22.95 -16.61
CA LEU A 339 2.16 -23.80 -16.51
C LEU A 339 1.61 -24.20 -17.88
N ARG A 340 1.91 -23.41 -18.92
CA ARG A 340 1.39 -23.57 -20.29
C ARG A 340 -0.14 -23.64 -20.33
N TRP A 341 -0.79 -22.82 -19.51
CA TRP A 341 -2.24 -22.70 -19.43
C TRP A 341 -2.74 -21.54 -20.29
N PRO A 342 -3.78 -21.76 -21.13
CA PRO A 342 -4.52 -20.67 -21.74
C PRO A 342 -5.17 -19.77 -20.68
N PHE A 343 -5.42 -18.50 -21.02
CA PHE A 343 -6.22 -17.61 -20.18
C PHE A 343 -7.60 -18.22 -19.88
N PHE A 344 -8.11 -17.92 -18.70
CA PHE A 344 -9.39 -18.40 -18.17
C PHE A 344 -9.45 -19.91 -17.93
N THR A 345 -8.30 -20.56 -17.72
CA THR A 345 -8.21 -21.99 -17.41
C THR A 345 -7.31 -22.25 -16.20
N GLY A 346 -7.37 -23.49 -15.69
CA GLY A 346 -6.47 -23.97 -14.64
C GLY A 346 -6.90 -23.66 -13.20
N SER A 347 -6.03 -24.00 -12.25
CA SER A 347 -6.30 -23.89 -10.82
C SER A 347 -5.88 -22.52 -10.28
N LEU A 348 -6.84 -21.79 -9.68
CA LEU A 348 -6.62 -20.54 -8.94
C LEU A 348 -5.45 -20.67 -7.96
N THR A 349 -5.51 -21.68 -7.09
CA THR A 349 -4.52 -21.87 -6.02
C THR A 349 -3.13 -22.13 -6.57
N THR A 350 -3.03 -22.94 -7.63
CA THR A 350 -1.75 -23.23 -8.27
C THR A 350 -1.16 -21.96 -8.88
N LEU A 351 -1.93 -21.21 -9.68
CA LEU A 351 -1.44 -19.98 -10.28
C LEU A 351 -1.03 -18.94 -9.23
N TYR A 352 -1.84 -18.78 -8.18
CA TYR A 352 -1.57 -17.86 -7.09
C TYR A 352 -0.25 -18.19 -6.37
N LEU A 353 -0.06 -19.45 -5.97
CA LEU A 353 1.14 -19.88 -5.24
C LEU A 353 2.41 -19.81 -6.10
N VAL A 354 2.34 -20.28 -7.35
CA VAL A 354 3.50 -20.24 -8.26
C VAL A 354 3.86 -18.79 -8.61
N THR A 355 2.86 -17.93 -8.86
CA THR A 355 3.11 -16.51 -9.10
C THR A 355 3.80 -15.85 -7.92
N LEU A 356 3.35 -16.11 -6.68
CA LEU A 356 4.00 -15.58 -5.49
C LEU A 356 5.41 -16.12 -5.29
N ALA A 357 5.63 -17.42 -5.54
CA ALA A 357 6.94 -18.04 -5.44
C ALA A 357 7.98 -17.38 -6.37
N VAL A 358 7.55 -16.89 -7.54
CA VAL A 358 8.41 -16.14 -8.48
C VAL A 358 8.45 -14.65 -8.15
N THR A 359 7.31 -14.04 -7.81
CA THR A 359 7.19 -12.59 -7.60
C THR A 359 7.94 -12.14 -6.35
N ILE A 360 7.89 -12.90 -5.25
CA ILE A 360 8.50 -12.49 -3.96
C ILE A 360 10.03 -12.35 -4.08
N PRO A 361 10.79 -13.31 -4.64
CA PRO A 361 12.23 -13.15 -4.86
C PRO A 361 12.58 -11.95 -5.76
N LEU A 362 11.84 -11.77 -6.87
CA LEU A 362 12.06 -10.65 -7.79
C LEU A 362 11.76 -9.31 -7.13
N ALA A 363 10.66 -9.22 -6.37
CA ALA A 363 10.28 -8.04 -5.62
C ALA A 363 11.33 -7.69 -4.56
N TRP A 364 11.84 -8.68 -3.85
CA TRP A 364 12.91 -8.48 -2.88
C TRP A 364 14.21 -7.98 -3.53
N ALA A 365 14.62 -8.56 -4.67
CA ALA A 365 15.79 -8.11 -5.42
C ALA A 365 15.65 -6.67 -5.92
N LEU A 366 14.49 -6.33 -6.50
CA LEU A 366 14.17 -4.97 -6.95
C LEU A 366 14.16 -3.97 -5.78
N HIS A 367 13.58 -4.37 -4.65
CA HIS A 367 13.57 -3.56 -3.44
C HIS A 367 14.99 -3.27 -2.94
N ARG A 368 15.86 -4.29 -2.90
CA ARG A 368 17.25 -4.14 -2.45
C ARG A 368 18.04 -3.18 -3.35
N PHE A 369 17.83 -3.25 -4.66
CA PHE A 369 18.52 -2.43 -5.64
C PHE A 369 18.08 -0.95 -5.62
N THR A 370 16.80 -0.69 -5.37
CA THR A 370 16.24 0.67 -5.37
C THR A 370 16.38 1.36 -4.02
N SER A 371 16.31 0.60 -2.91
CA SER A 371 16.52 1.11 -1.55
C SER A 371 17.96 1.60 -1.31
N SER A 372 18.98 0.89 -1.83
CA SER A 372 20.39 1.31 -1.72
C SER A 372 20.69 2.62 -2.45
N ARG A 373 20.03 2.87 -3.59
CA ARG A 373 20.19 4.11 -4.37
C ARG A 373 19.49 5.31 -3.73
N SER A 374 18.37 5.09 -3.05
CA SER A 374 17.68 6.16 -2.32
C SER A 374 18.52 6.64 -1.13
N ALA A 375 19.24 5.74 -0.45
CA ALA A 375 20.17 6.07 0.65
C ALA A 375 21.42 6.83 0.19
N GLY A 376 21.95 6.49 -1.00
CA GLY A 376 23.16 7.12 -1.57
C GLY A 376 23.01 8.59 -1.97
N THR A 377 21.79 9.12 -2.06
CA THR A 377 21.53 10.54 -2.39
C THR A 377 21.19 11.41 -1.18
N SER A 378 21.37 10.87 0.04
CA SER A 378 21.12 11.55 1.31
C SER A 378 22.33 11.59 2.25
N ASN A 379 23.49 11.02 1.87
CA ASN A 379 24.70 11.04 2.69
C ASN A 379 25.91 11.54 1.89
N VAL A 380 26.12 12.87 1.88
CA VAL A 380 27.48 13.37 2.12
C VAL A 380 27.65 13.26 3.64
N ASN A 381 28.58 12.40 4.05
CA ASN A 381 28.95 12.06 5.42
C ASN A 381 28.01 11.12 6.21
N ALA A 382 28.09 9.83 5.88
CA ALA A 382 28.31 8.81 6.89
C ALA A 382 29.12 7.67 6.25
N ARG A 383 30.45 7.72 6.43
CA ARG A 383 31.30 6.56 6.14
C ARG A 383 30.87 5.42 7.08
N PRO A 384 30.70 4.19 6.59
CA PRO A 384 30.65 3.04 7.48
C PRO A 384 32.06 2.82 8.03
N ARG A 385 32.25 3.03 9.34
CA ARG A 385 33.36 2.39 10.05
C ARG A 385 33.01 0.91 10.15
N CYS A 386 33.64 0.12 9.29
CA CYS A 386 33.80 -1.31 9.49
C CYS A 386 34.74 -1.51 10.67
N ASP A 387 34.20 -1.78 11.85
CA ASP A 387 34.92 -2.55 12.86
C ASP A 387 34.54 -4.02 12.65
N ALA A 388 35.29 -4.66 11.76
CA ALA A 388 35.44 -6.10 11.78
C ALA A 388 36.46 -6.41 12.89
N ALA A 389 35.99 -6.99 13.99
CA ALA A 389 36.87 -7.70 14.92
C ALA A 389 36.10 -8.87 15.57
N SER A 390 36.48 -10.06 15.10
CA SER A 390 36.51 -11.35 15.81
C SER A 390 35.21 -11.95 16.37
N PHE A 391 34.50 -12.70 15.51
CA PHE A 391 33.96 -14.01 15.90
C PHE A 391 34.93 -15.09 15.39
N SER A 392 36.00 -15.34 16.13
CA SER A 392 36.82 -16.55 16.03
C SER A 392 37.71 -16.63 17.26
N SER A 393 37.25 -17.35 18.28
CA SER A 393 38.00 -17.99 19.39
C SER A 393 37.06 -18.20 20.58
N ALA A 394 36.12 -19.13 20.44
CA ALA A 394 35.41 -19.70 21.59
C ALA A 394 35.37 -21.23 21.43
N VAL A 395 36.55 -21.80 21.18
CA VAL A 395 36.88 -23.19 21.43
C VAL A 395 38.29 -23.15 22.01
N SER A 396 38.49 -23.82 23.15
CA SER A 396 39.74 -23.93 23.91
C SER A 396 39.93 -22.90 25.04
N SER A 397 39.33 -23.18 26.20
CA SER A 397 39.92 -22.96 27.54
C SER A 397 38.91 -23.40 28.60
N ALA A 398 38.64 -24.70 28.65
CA ALA A 398 38.03 -25.35 29.81
C ALA A 398 39.03 -26.42 30.30
N ALA A 399 40.08 -25.97 30.99
CA ALA A 399 40.93 -26.82 31.80
C ALA A 399 41.69 -25.95 32.80
N VAL A 400 41.68 -26.36 34.08
CA VAL A 400 42.59 -25.92 35.16
C VAL A 400 42.28 -24.52 35.72
N ARG A 401 41.96 -24.26 37.00
CA ARG A 401 41.90 -24.99 38.27
C ARG A 401 40.91 -24.21 39.16
N VAL A 402 40.04 -24.92 39.87
CA VAL A 402 39.43 -24.43 41.11
C VAL A 402 40.15 -25.16 42.24
N GLU A 403 40.77 -24.43 43.13
CA GLU A 403 41.10 -24.92 44.47
C GLU A 403 40.68 -23.85 45.48
N PRO A 404 39.97 -24.22 46.56
CA PRO A 404 39.35 -23.28 47.48
C PRO A 404 40.34 -22.80 48.55
N ALA A 405 40.23 -21.52 48.91
CA ALA A 405 40.86 -20.99 50.12
C ALA A 405 40.30 -21.74 51.34
N GLY A 406 41.22 -22.26 52.15
CA GLY A 406 40.93 -23.16 53.27
C GLY A 406 40.31 -22.50 54.51
N MET A 407 40.03 -23.32 55.52
CA MET A 407 40.87 -23.46 56.72
C MET A 407 40.12 -24.27 57.79
N LYS A 408 40.88 -25.05 58.59
CA LYS A 408 40.56 -25.68 59.91
C LYS A 408 39.85 -27.04 59.85
N THR A 409 40.14 -28.07 60.64
CA THR A 409 41.06 -28.39 61.77
C THR A 409 40.78 -29.87 62.10
N GLY A 410 41.77 -30.64 62.57
CA GLY A 410 41.46 -31.80 63.43
C GLY A 410 42.35 -33.03 63.26
N SER A 411 43.11 -33.30 64.32
CA SER A 411 43.76 -34.56 64.75
C SER A 411 44.80 -35.21 63.86
#